data_AF-S9TK42-F1
#
_entry.id   AF-S9TK42-F1
#
_cell.length_a   1.000
_cell.length_b   1.000
_cell.length_c   1.000
_cell.angle_alpha   90.00
_cell.angle_beta   90.00
_cell.angle_gamma   90.00
#
_symmetry.space_group_name_H-M   'P 1'
#
loop_
_entity.id
_entity.type
_entity.pdbx_description
1 polymer ?
#
loop_
_entity_poly.entity_id
_entity_poly.type
_entity_poly.pdbx_seq_one_letter_code
_entity_poly.pdbx_strand_id
1 'polypeptide(L)' 'MARPCEPDDIAREVGRLYRGRILRPAHLAVLDRFGRRLAPPDPWAGDSQTDALLWAEALDRLATPLKRKGIVS' A
#
# COMPACT_ATOMS: atom_id res chain seq x y z
N MET A 1 -21.15 11.05 -8.86
CA MET A 1 -20.32 10.01 -9.50
C MET A 1 -18.93 10.11 -8.90
N ALA A 2 -18.48 9.07 -8.19
CA ALA A 2 -17.13 9.07 -7.60
C ALA A 2 -16.09 9.11 -8.73
N ARG A 3 -15.16 10.06 -8.66
CA ARG A 3 -14.04 10.13 -9.62
C ARG A 3 -13.28 8.80 -9.54
N PRO A 4 -13.03 8.09 -10.65
CA PRO A 4 -12.15 6.93 -10.62
C PRO A 4 -10.82 7.42 -10.07
N CYS A 5 -10.28 6.70 -9.09
CA CYS A 5 -9.11 7.16 -8.38
C CYS A 5 -7.94 7.27 -9.33
N GLU A 6 -7.43 8.49 -9.44
CA GLU A 6 -6.27 8.73 -10.27
C GLU A 6 -5.05 8.15 -9.54
N PRO A 7 -4.03 7.69 -10.28
CA PRO A 7 -2.79 7.22 -9.67
C PRO A 7 -2.20 8.22 -8.64
N ASP A 8 -2.38 9.51 -8.90
CA ASP A 8 -2.00 10.60 -8.00
C ASP A 8 -2.77 10.61 -6.68
N ASP A 9 -4.01 10.12 -6.64
CA ASP A 9 -4.79 10.01 -5.41
C ASP A 9 -4.19 8.97 -4.45
N ILE A 10 -3.69 7.87 -5.00
CA ILE A 10 -3.00 6.81 -4.24
C ILE A 10 -1.66 7.37 -3.72
N ALA A 11 -0.87 8.02 -4.58
CA ALA A 11 0.40 8.63 -4.18
C ALA A 11 0.20 9.69 -3.08
N ARG A 12 -0.85 10.51 -3.20
CA ARG A 12 -1.22 11.52 -2.20
C ARG A 12 -1.63 10.90 -0.87
N GLU A 13 -2.39 9.80 -0.88
CA GLU A 13 -2.79 9.11 0.35
C GLU A 13 -1.61 8.41 1.02
N VAL A 14 -0.73 7.76 0.24
CA VAL A 14 0.53 7.18 0.75
C VAL A 14 1.37 8.26 1.43
N GLY A 15 1.55 9.42 0.78
CA GLY A 15 2.28 10.55 1.35
C GLY A 15 1.64 11.10 2.64
N ARG A 16 0.31 11.16 2.68
CA ARG A 16 -0.45 11.55 3.89
C ARG A 16 -0.22 10.57 5.04
N LEU A 17 -0.33 9.27 4.77
CA LEU A 17 -0.14 8.22 5.80
C LEU A 17 1.30 8.16 6.28
N TYR A 18 2.28 8.39 5.41
CA TYR A 18 3.69 8.49 5.78
C TYR A 18 3.96 9.68 6.70
N ARG A 19 3.48 10.88 6.34
CA ARG A 19 3.59 12.08 7.19
C ARG A 19 2.88 11.90 8.54
N GLY A 20 1.77 11.17 8.56
CA GLY A 20 1.04 10.79 9.78
C GLY A 20 1.70 9.66 10.60
N ARG A 21 2.88 9.16 10.19
CA ARG A 21 3.59 8.02 10.81
C ARG A 21 2.79 6.71 10.85
N ILE A 22 1.74 6.60 10.03
CA ILE A 22 0.94 5.39 9.86
C ILE A 22 1.68 4.41 8.95
N LEU A 23 2.23 4.91 7.84
CA LEU A 23 3.19 4.16 7.03
C LEU A 23 4.62 4.49 7.49
N ARG A 24 5.46 3.47 7.58
CA ARG A 24 6.86 3.54 7.97
C ARG A 24 7.75 3.42 6.73
N PRO A 25 9.02 3.83 6.78
CA PRO A 25 9.96 3.64 5.66
C PRO A 25 10.01 2.20 5.14
N ALA A 26 9.95 1.22 6.05
CA ALA A 26 9.90 -0.20 5.69
C ALA A 26 8.67 -0.56 4.84
N HIS A 27 7.49 -0.01 5.16
CA HIS A 27 6.29 -0.21 4.35
C HIS A 27 6.47 0.39 2.95
N LEU A 28 7.05 1.59 2.86
CA LEU A 28 7.29 2.25 1.56
C LEU A 28 8.27 1.46 0.69
N ALA A 29 9.35 0.93 1.28
CA ALA A 29 10.33 0.14 0.55
C ALA A 29 9.72 -1.13 -0.05
N VAL A 30 8.87 -1.83 0.71
CA VAL A 30 8.17 -3.03 0.23
C VAL A 30 7.12 -2.66 -0.82
N LEU A 31 6.31 -1.62 -0.58
CA LEU A 31 5.32 -1.14 -1.55
C LEU A 31 5.97 -0.76 -2.90
N ASP A 32 7.10 -0.06 -2.87
CA ASP A 32 7.81 0.35 -4.08
C ASP A 32 8.46 -0.84 -4.80
N ARG A 33 9.11 -1.76 -4.07
CA ARG A 33 9.74 -2.95 -4.65
C ARG A 33 8.72 -3.87 -5.34
N PHE A 34 7.64 -4.20 -4.66
CA PHE A 34 6.63 -5.15 -5.15
C PHE A 34 5.59 -4.47 -6.06
N GLY A 35 5.33 -3.17 -5.86
CA GLY A 35 4.55 -2.36 -6.79
C GLY A 35 5.22 -2.27 -8.17
N ARG A 36 6.55 -2.09 -8.24
CA ARG A 36 7.29 -2.13 -9.51
C ARG A 36 7.28 -3.51 -10.20
N ARG A 37 7.15 -4.59 -9.41
CA ARG A 37 7.00 -5.96 -9.93
C ARG A 37 5.58 -6.28 -10.37
N LEU A 38 4.60 -5.41 -10.08
CA LEU A 38 3.16 -5.65 -10.27
C LEU A 38 2.69 -6.98 -9.66
N ALA A 39 3.35 -7.42 -8.59
CA ALA A 39 3.10 -8.70 -7.95
C ALA A 39 3.36 -8.60 -6.44
N PRO A 40 2.50 -9.18 -5.59
CA PRO A 40 2.73 -9.21 -4.15
C PRO A 40 3.95 -10.09 -3.81
N PRO A 41 4.60 -9.85 -2.65
CA PRO A 41 5.58 -10.78 -2.10
C PRO A 41 4.96 -12.16 -1.90
N ASP A 42 5.69 -13.19 -2.30
CA ASP A 42 5.29 -14.60 -2.12
C ASP A 42 6.33 -15.34 -1.25
N PRO A 43 6.01 -15.61 0.03
CA PRO A 43 6.88 -16.37 0.93
C PRO A 43 7.17 -17.79 0.45
N TRP A 44 6.28 -18.40 -0.34
CA TRP A 44 6.45 -19.74 -0.87
C TRP A 44 7.32 -19.76 -2.13
N ALA A 45 7.44 -18.63 -2.82
CA ALA A 45 8.36 -18.44 -3.95
C ALA A 45 9.74 -17.90 -3.55
N GLY A 46 10.00 -17.71 -2.25
CA GLY A 46 11.30 -17.31 -1.71
C GLY A 46 11.45 -15.82 -1.35
N ASP A 47 10.37 -15.03 -1.37
CA ASP A 47 10.40 -13.70 -0.77
C ASP A 47 10.40 -13.80 0.77
N SER A 48 10.85 -12.75 1.45
CA SER A 48 10.88 -12.73 2.91
C SER A 48 9.47 -12.73 3.49
N GLN A 49 9.22 -13.55 4.51
CA GLN A 49 7.97 -13.51 5.27
C GLN A 49 7.74 -12.11 5.88
N THR A 50 8.80 -11.41 6.27
CA THR A 50 8.74 -10.02 6.75
C THR A 50 8.25 -9.07 5.66
N ASP A 51 8.70 -9.23 4.42
CA ASP A 51 8.23 -8.42 3.29
C ASP A 51 6.73 -8.65 3.05
N ALA A 52 6.28 -9.90 3.11
CA ALA A 52 4.86 -10.24 2.98
C ALA A 52 3.99 -9.62 4.08
N LEU A 53 4.48 -9.65 5.34
CA LEU A 53 3.80 -9.00 6.45
C LEU A 53 3.73 -7.48 6.26
N LEU A 54 4.85 -6.83 5.96
CA LEU A 54 4.92 -5.38 5.74
C LEU A 54 4.04 -4.93 4.57
N TRP A 55 3.98 -5.73 3.49
CA TRP A 55 3.10 -5.49 2.35
C TRP A 55 1.62 -5.53 2.76
N ALA A 56 1.20 -6.60 3.47
CA ALA A 56 -0.16 -6.72 3.96
C ALA A 56 -0.53 -5.58 4.94
N GLU A 57 0.37 -5.25 5.88
CA GLU A 57 0.20 -4.15 6.83
C GLU A 57 0.06 -2.79 6.13
N ALA A 58 0.79 -2.59 5.02
CA ALA A 58 0.73 -1.35 4.25
C ALA A 58 -0.59 -1.25 3.48
N LEU A 59 -1.02 -2.34 2.83
CA LEU A 59 -2.26 -2.39 2.08
C LEU A 59 -3.49 -2.25 2.99
N ASP A 60 -3.50 -2.85 4.17
CA ASP A 60 -4.60 -2.70 5.13
C ASP A 60 -4.77 -1.24 5.60
N ARG A 61 -3.64 -0.58 5.88
CA ARG A 61 -3.62 0.85 6.23
C ARG A 61 -4.01 1.77 5.10
N LEU A 62 -3.77 1.37 3.86
CA LEU A 62 -4.24 2.08 2.67
C LEU A 62 -5.73 1.80 2.43
N ALA A 63 -6.19 0.58 2.68
CA ALA A 63 -7.58 0.17 2.48
C ALA A 63 -8.53 0.96 3.41
N THR A 64 -8.13 1.24 4.65
CA THR A 64 -8.97 2.02 5.58
C THR A 64 -9.40 3.41 5.04
N PRO A 65 -8.48 4.30 4.64
CA PRO A 65 -8.84 5.59 4.04
C PRO A 65 -9.48 5.45 2.67
N LEU A 66 -9.10 4.44 1.87
CA LEU A 66 -9.68 4.23 0.54
C LEU A 66 -11.14 3.75 0.63
N LYS A 67 -11.45 2.82 1.53
CA LYS A 67 -12.83 2.39 1.84
C LYS A 67 -13.68 3.53 2.36
N ARG A 68 -13.15 4.35 3.28
CA ARG A 68 -13.83 5.56 3.77
C ARG A 68 -14.15 6.58 2.66
N LYS A 69 -13.35 6.62 1.59
CA LYS A 69 -13.58 7.48 0.43
C LYS A 69 -14.43 6.82 -0.66
N GLY A 70 -14.88 5.57 -0.46
CA GLY A 70 -15.69 4.82 -1.44
C GLY A 70 -14.90 4.35 -2.67
N ILE A 71 -13.58 4.22 -2.55
CA ILE A 71 -12.67 3.91 -3.66
C ILE A 71 -12.54 2.40 -3.88
N VAL A 72 -12.64 1.63 -2.80
CA VAL A 72 -12.60 0.17 -2.79
C VAL A 72 -13.83 -0.30 -2.03
N SER A 73 -14.61 -1.20 -2.63
CA SER A 73 -15.77 -1.84 -1.98
C SER A 73 -15.35 -2.89 -0.95
#